data_AF-A0A1D8A513-F1
#
_entry.id   AF-A0A1D8A513-F1
#
_cell.length_a   1.000
_cell.length_b   1.000
_cell.length_c   1.000
_cell.angle_alpha   90.00
_cell.angle_beta   90.00
_cell.angle_gamma   90.00
#
_symmetry.space_group_name_H-M   'P 1'
#
loop_
_entity.id
_entity.type
_entity.pdbx_description
1 polymer ?
#
loop_
_entity_poly.entity_id
_entity_poly.type
_entity_poly.pdbx_seq_one_letter_code
_entity_poly.pdbx_strand_id
1 'polypeptide(L)'
;MTDMANHPTQTRTLGEVLPAVLPRPRTVFEPSLSNSPSALVARLTNSQLATAQAVAFAPLPAIAQADAQFLAQSLLMLDVLPRRRDDELGGKLRVRAYQIAIGVRPKDAIEFMVAEALRTCRFYPSTAECIAILSRWERSDEAVRVRREASAAVRHERQARFDEMMARLAAGEVEQAEIDTLPVSWLKIAETRSHLRREEDGRYTSRVRA
;
A
#
# COMPACT_ATOMS: atom_id res chain seq x y z
N MET A 1 -50.06 -34.97 -45.39
CA MET A 1 -48.91 -35.89 -45.38
C MET A 1 -47.71 -35.06 -45.01
N THR A 2 -47.36 -35.11 -43.73
CA THR A 2 -46.41 -34.21 -43.07
C THR A 2 -45.06 -34.91 -43.06
N ASP A 3 -44.10 -34.35 -43.78
CA ASP A 3 -42.74 -34.89 -43.84
C ASP A 3 -41.97 -34.48 -42.57
N MET A 4 -41.59 -35.48 -41.79
CA MET A 4 -40.81 -35.35 -40.56
C MET A 4 -39.33 -35.27 -40.91
N ALA A 5 -38.75 -34.08 -40.84
CA ALA A 5 -37.30 -33.91 -40.88
C ALA A 5 -36.68 -34.24 -39.52
N ASN A 6 -35.93 -35.35 -39.50
CA ASN A 6 -35.08 -35.85 -38.43
C ASN A 6 -34.16 -34.76 -37.85
N HIS A 7 -34.26 -34.51 -36.54
CA HIS A 7 -33.20 -33.88 -35.77
C HIS A 7 -32.19 -34.94 -35.32
N PRO A 8 -30.89 -34.83 -35.67
CA PRO A 8 -29.86 -35.64 -35.03
C PRO A 8 -29.58 -35.07 -33.63
N THR A 9 -29.98 -35.83 -32.61
CA THR A 9 -29.55 -35.69 -31.22
C THR A 9 -28.04 -35.83 -31.14
N GLN A 10 -27.32 -34.73 -30.95
CA GLN A 10 -25.91 -34.78 -30.58
C GLN A 10 -25.79 -35.07 -29.08
N THR A 11 -25.50 -36.32 -28.77
CA THR A 11 -24.99 -36.79 -27.48
C THR A 11 -23.65 -36.10 -27.22
N ARG A 12 -23.62 -35.13 -26.30
CA ARG A 12 -22.36 -34.56 -25.79
C ARG A 12 -21.76 -35.53 -24.78
N THR A 13 -20.73 -36.24 -25.21
CA THR A 13 -19.83 -37.04 -24.38
C THR A 13 -19.05 -36.12 -23.43
N LEU A 14 -19.22 -36.34 -22.13
CA LEU A 14 -18.31 -35.92 -21.07
C LEU A 14 -16.97 -36.63 -21.28
N GLY A 15 -15.89 -35.90 -21.55
CA GLY A 15 -14.54 -36.49 -21.54
C GLY A 15 -13.52 -35.95 -22.55
N GLU A 16 -13.65 -34.75 -23.08
CA GLU A 16 -12.57 -34.16 -23.90
C GLU A 16 -11.51 -33.50 -23.00
N VAL A 17 -10.37 -34.19 -22.93
CA VAL A 17 -9.15 -33.83 -22.22
C VAL A 17 -8.53 -32.61 -22.88
N LEU A 18 -8.40 -31.52 -22.13
CA LEU A 18 -7.69 -30.31 -22.54
C LEU A 18 -6.20 -30.63 -22.81
N PRO A 19 -5.58 -30.11 -23.89
CA PRO A 19 -4.14 -30.23 -24.08
C PRO A 19 -3.40 -29.46 -22.98
N ALA A 20 -2.39 -30.12 -22.41
CA ALA A 20 -1.56 -29.62 -21.33
C ALA A 20 -0.98 -28.24 -21.66
N VAL A 21 -1.37 -27.24 -20.88
CA VAL A 21 -0.80 -25.90 -20.90
C VAL A 21 0.65 -26.00 -20.45
N LEU A 22 1.58 -25.76 -21.37
CA LEU A 22 3.01 -25.65 -21.07
C LEU A 22 3.23 -24.54 -20.02
N PRO A 23 4.02 -24.78 -18.96
CA PRO A 23 4.29 -23.76 -17.96
C PRO A 23 5.14 -22.64 -18.55
N ARG A 24 4.60 -21.41 -18.50
CA ARG A 24 5.40 -20.18 -18.68
C ARG A 24 6.52 -20.14 -17.64
N PRO A 25 7.75 -19.72 -17.99
CA PRO A 25 8.77 -19.48 -16.99
C PRO A 25 8.29 -18.35 -16.07
N ARG A 26 7.95 -18.72 -14.83
CA ARG A 26 7.91 -17.78 -13.71
C ARG A 26 9.33 -17.29 -13.53
N THR A 27 9.58 -16.01 -13.77
CA THR A 27 10.69 -15.31 -13.12
C THR A 27 10.36 -15.31 -11.63
N VAL A 28 10.79 -16.37 -10.94
CA VAL A 28 10.79 -16.44 -9.49
C VAL A 28 11.87 -15.47 -9.03
N PHE A 29 11.44 -14.34 -8.50
CA PHE A 29 12.29 -13.58 -7.60
C PHE A 29 12.39 -14.44 -6.35
N GLU A 30 13.47 -15.20 -6.19
CA GLU A 30 13.79 -15.89 -4.94
C GLU A 30 14.43 -14.87 -3.99
N PRO A 31 13.76 -14.43 -2.91
CA PRO A 31 14.47 -13.83 -1.80
C PRO A 31 15.11 -14.98 -1.01
N SER A 32 16.34 -15.34 -1.35
CA SER A 32 17.18 -16.14 -0.49
C SER A 32 17.54 -15.30 0.75
N LEU A 33 16.65 -15.34 1.75
CA LEU A 33 16.89 -14.79 3.08
C LEU A 33 17.89 -15.69 3.81
N SER A 34 19.15 -15.55 3.42
CA SER A 34 20.28 -15.91 4.27
C SER A 34 20.31 -14.92 5.44
N ASN A 35 20.11 -15.45 6.65
CA ASN A 35 20.26 -14.72 7.90
C ASN A 35 21.69 -14.20 8.00
N SER A 36 21.87 -12.90 7.74
CA SER A 36 23.08 -12.13 8.06
C SER A 36 22.67 -10.68 8.30
N PRO A 37 22.94 -10.08 9.48
CA PRO A 37 22.47 -8.75 9.84
C PRO A 37 23.27 -7.60 9.17
N SER A 38 23.86 -7.82 7.99
CA SER A 38 24.58 -6.78 7.23
C SER A 38 24.46 -6.97 5.72
N ALA A 39 23.28 -7.36 5.23
CA ALA A 39 22.96 -7.16 3.83
C ALA A 39 22.73 -5.66 3.61
N LEU A 40 23.79 -4.96 3.19
CA LEU A 40 23.69 -3.68 2.50
C LEU A 40 22.58 -3.83 1.46
N VAL A 41 21.41 -3.24 1.71
CA VAL A 41 20.43 -2.99 0.66
C VAL A 41 21.22 -2.31 -0.45
N ALA A 42 21.33 -2.96 -1.61
CA ALA A 42 22.15 -2.48 -2.71
C ALA A 42 21.89 -0.98 -2.91
N ARG A 43 22.95 -0.17 -2.83
CA ARG A 43 22.84 1.29 -2.90
C ARG A 43 22.11 1.69 -4.16
N LEU A 44 21.16 2.60 -4.03
CA LEU A 44 20.40 3.09 -5.17
C LEU A 44 21.29 4.04 -5.99
N THR A 45 21.37 3.79 -7.29
CA THR A 45 21.96 4.77 -8.21
C THR A 45 21.13 6.05 -8.21
N ASN A 46 21.70 7.17 -8.66
CA ASN A 46 20.98 8.45 -8.68
C ASN A 46 19.69 8.38 -9.52
N SER A 47 19.70 7.63 -10.63
CA SER A 47 18.50 7.44 -11.46
C SER A 47 17.45 6.59 -10.73
N GLN A 48 17.85 5.52 -10.05
CA GLN A 48 16.94 4.70 -9.26
C GLN A 48 16.33 5.48 -8.08
N LEU A 49 17.15 6.29 -7.39
CA LEU A 49 16.68 7.16 -6.32
C LEU A 49 15.67 8.18 -6.84
N ALA A 50 15.91 8.78 -8.01
CA ALA A 50 14.97 9.72 -8.63
C ALA A 50 13.63 9.04 -8.98
N THR A 51 13.67 7.84 -9.57
CA THR A 51 12.46 7.05 -9.85
C THR A 51 11.70 6.68 -8.58
N ALA A 52 12.40 6.21 -7.54
CA ALA A 52 11.78 5.88 -6.26
C ALA A 52 11.15 7.10 -5.59
N GLN A 53 11.79 8.28 -5.69
CA GLN A 53 11.22 9.55 -5.21
C GLN A 53 9.95 9.91 -5.98
N ALA A 54 9.95 9.80 -7.31
CA ALA A 54 8.77 10.08 -8.12
C ALA A 54 7.57 9.21 -7.69
N VAL A 55 7.80 7.92 -7.44
CA VAL A 55 6.76 6.99 -6.96
C VAL A 55 6.34 7.32 -5.52
N ALA A 56 7.28 7.59 -4.63
CA ALA A 56 7.00 7.88 -3.22
C ALA A 56 6.15 9.14 -3.03
N PHE A 57 6.37 10.16 -3.86
CA PHE A 57 5.68 11.45 -3.77
C PHE A 57 4.45 11.57 -4.67
N ALA A 58 4.21 10.61 -5.57
CA ALA A 58 3.02 10.61 -6.40
C ALA A 58 1.74 10.47 -5.55
N PRO A 59 0.65 11.18 -5.92
CA PRO A 59 -0.65 10.95 -5.31
C PRO A 59 -1.11 9.51 -5.57
N LEU A 60 -1.80 8.90 -4.61
CA LEU A 60 -2.36 7.57 -4.81
C LEU A 60 -3.43 7.61 -5.91
N PRO A 61 -3.52 6.57 -6.76
CA PRO A 61 -4.58 6.48 -7.75
C PRO A 61 -5.95 6.40 -7.07
N ALA A 62 -6.98 6.99 -7.70
CA ALA A 62 -8.34 6.93 -7.19
C ALA A 62 -8.87 5.48 -7.18
N ILE A 63 -9.67 5.12 -6.18
CA ILE A 63 -10.34 3.82 -6.09
C ILE A 63 -11.78 3.96 -6.53
N ALA A 64 -12.29 2.94 -7.22
CA ALA A 64 -13.69 2.82 -7.60
C ALA A 64 -14.58 2.85 -6.35
N GLN A 65 -15.55 3.77 -6.36
CA GLN A 65 -16.55 3.86 -5.30
C GLN A 65 -17.57 2.74 -5.43
N ALA A 66 -18.11 2.30 -4.29
CA ALA A 66 -19.26 1.41 -4.27
C ALA A 66 -20.49 2.15 -4.78
N ASP A 67 -21.24 1.50 -5.66
CA ASP A 67 -22.56 1.98 -6.07
C ASP A 67 -23.63 1.53 -5.05
N ALA A 68 -24.84 2.06 -5.21
CA ALA A 68 -25.96 1.75 -4.31
C ALA A 68 -26.37 0.27 -4.35
N GLN A 69 -26.19 -0.39 -5.51
CA GLN A 69 -26.53 -1.80 -5.68
C GLN A 69 -25.55 -2.70 -4.90
N PHE A 70 -24.27 -2.39 -4.98
CA PHE A 70 -23.21 -3.07 -4.24
C PHE A 70 -23.43 -2.94 -2.73
N LEU A 71 -23.76 -1.74 -2.24
CA LEU A 71 -24.11 -1.55 -0.83
C LEU A 71 -25.33 -2.39 -0.44
N ALA A 72 -26.39 -2.39 -1.25
CA ALA A 72 -27.59 -3.17 -0.98
C ALA A 72 -27.28 -4.68 -0.90
N GLN A 73 -26.50 -5.21 -1.84
CA GLN A 73 -26.06 -6.60 -1.84
C GLN A 73 -25.20 -6.93 -0.62
N SER A 74 -24.28 -6.03 -0.26
CA SER A 74 -23.42 -6.17 0.92
C SER A 74 -24.24 -6.22 2.22
N LEU A 75 -25.29 -5.40 2.33
CA LEU A 75 -26.20 -5.41 3.48
C LEU A 75 -27.07 -6.66 3.57
N LEU A 76 -27.41 -7.29 2.43
CA LEU A 76 -28.11 -8.57 2.40
C LEU A 76 -27.24 -9.70 2.95
N MET A 77 -25.91 -9.65 2.77
CA MET A 77 -25.01 -10.65 3.36
C MET A 77 -25.08 -10.67 4.89
N LEU A 78 -25.42 -9.53 5.51
CA LEU A 78 -25.57 -9.41 6.97
C LEU A 78 -26.90 -10.00 7.48
N ASP A 79 -27.84 -10.38 6.62
CA ASP A 79 -29.11 -10.99 7.04
C ASP A 79 -28.94 -12.37 7.68
N VAL A 80 -27.74 -12.96 7.64
CA VAL A 80 -27.39 -14.15 8.44
C VAL A 80 -27.37 -13.86 9.95
N LEU A 81 -27.24 -12.59 10.35
CA LEU A 81 -27.25 -12.19 11.75
C LEU A 81 -28.69 -11.99 12.25
N PRO A 82 -28.98 -12.36 13.51
CA PRO A 82 -30.31 -12.16 14.08
C PRO A 82 -30.64 -10.67 14.18
N ARG A 83 -31.91 -10.33 13.96
CA ARG A 83 -32.42 -8.96 14.07
C ARG A 83 -32.93 -8.68 15.49
N ARG A 84 -32.86 -7.42 15.93
CA ARG A 84 -33.50 -7.00 17.18
C ARG A 84 -35.00 -6.83 16.94
N ARG A 85 -35.81 -6.94 18.01
CA ARG A 85 -37.27 -6.80 17.92
C ARG A 85 -37.69 -5.42 17.41
N ASP A 86 -36.86 -4.40 17.63
CA ASP A 86 -37.14 -3.03 17.22
C ASP A 86 -36.68 -2.71 15.78
N ASP A 87 -36.05 -3.67 15.07
CA ASP A 87 -35.51 -3.50 13.70
C ASP A 87 -36.55 -3.74 12.60
N GLU A 88 -37.84 -3.46 12.86
CA GLU A 88 -38.94 -3.57 11.89
C GLU A 88 -38.95 -2.41 10.88
N LEU A 89 -37.85 -2.23 10.15
CA LEU A 89 -37.79 -1.38 8.97
C LEU A 89 -37.82 -2.27 7.72
N GLY A 90 -38.73 -1.94 6.80
CA GLY A 90 -38.79 -2.57 5.47
C GLY A 90 -37.46 -2.45 4.72
N GLY A 91 -37.08 -3.48 3.96
CA GLY A 91 -35.74 -3.62 3.38
C GLY A 91 -35.27 -2.43 2.52
N LYS A 92 -36.15 -1.85 1.69
CA LYS A 92 -35.81 -0.67 0.86
C LYS A 92 -35.50 0.57 1.69
N LEU A 93 -36.27 0.81 2.76
CA LEU A 93 -36.07 1.95 3.65
C LEU A 93 -34.76 1.79 4.43
N ARG A 94 -34.43 0.55 4.83
CA ARG A 94 -33.16 0.23 5.48
C ARG A 94 -31.98 0.58 4.58
N VAL A 95 -31.91 0.03 3.36
CA VAL A 95 -30.78 0.29 2.45
C VAL A 95 -30.58 1.80 2.24
N ARG A 96 -31.67 2.56 2.11
CA ARG A 96 -31.59 4.02 1.97
C ARG A 96 -31.02 4.71 3.22
N ALA A 97 -31.43 4.28 4.42
CA ALA A 97 -30.89 4.81 5.68
C ALA A 97 -29.38 4.58 5.80
N TYR A 98 -28.89 3.38 5.44
CA TYR A 98 -27.46 3.07 5.43
C TYR A 98 -26.71 3.88 4.39
N GLN A 99 -27.28 4.05 3.19
CA GLN A 99 -26.66 4.86 2.15
C GLN A 99 -26.44 6.32 2.60
N ILE A 100 -27.43 6.90 3.29
CA ILE A 100 -27.32 8.26 3.83
C ILE A 100 -26.27 8.33 4.95
N ALA A 101 -26.26 7.36 5.86
CA ALA A 101 -25.38 7.37 7.03
C ALA A 101 -23.92 7.07 6.68
N ILE A 102 -23.67 6.07 5.84
CA ILE A 102 -22.31 5.62 5.46
C ILE A 102 -21.67 6.54 4.42
N GLY A 103 -22.51 7.12 3.54
CA GLY A 103 -22.07 7.95 2.42
C GLY A 103 -21.37 7.15 1.32
N VAL A 104 -20.61 7.87 0.48
CA VAL A 104 -19.86 7.27 -0.63
C VAL A 104 -18.54 6.71 -0.09
N ARG A 105 -18.32 5.41 -0.30
CA ARG A 105 -17.13 4.67 0.16
C ARG A 105 -16.61 3.75 -0.95
N PRO A 106 -15.32 3.42 -0.97
CA PRO A 106 -14.78 2.41 -1.90
C PRO A 106 -15.35 1.02 -1.59
N LYS A 107 -15.41 0.16 -2.61
CA LYS A 107 -15.94 -1.22 -2.49
C LYS A 107 -15.24 -2.01 -1.38
N ASP A 108 -13.91 -1.97 -1.35
CA ASP A 108 -13.09 -2.66 -0.35
C ASP A 108 -13.42 -2.24 1.09
N ALA A 109 -13.81 -0.98 1.32
CA ALA A 109 -14.20 -0.51 2.65
C ALA A 109 -15.56 -1.09 3.07
N ILE A 110 -16.50 -1.21 2.12
CA ILE A 110 -17.81 -1.84 2.38
C ILE A 110 -17.64 -3.34 2.63
N GLU A 111 -16.78 -4.02 1.87
CA GLU A 111 -16.46 -5.44 2.11
C GLU A 111 -15.82 -5.66 3.47
N PHE A 112 -14.86 -4.81 3.86
CA PHE A 112 -14.28 -4.82 5.20
C PHE A 112 -15.34 -4.63 6.28
N MET A 113 -16.25 -3.68 6.09
CA MET A 113 -17.34 -3.42 7.03
C MET A 113 -18.22 -4.66 7.23
N VAL A 114 -18.59 -5.33 6.14
CA VAL A 114 -19.40 -6.56 6.20
C VAL A 114 -18.63 -7.67 6.92
N ALA A 115 -17.38 -7.91 6.54
CA ALA A 115 -16.55 -8.95 7.14
C ALA A 115 -16.38 -8.74 8.66
N GLU A 116 -16.07 -7.52 9.09
CA GLU A 116 -15.92 -7.18 10.51
C GLU A 116 -17.26 -7.24 11.26
N ALA A 117 -18.35 -6.82 10.64
CA ALA A 117 -19.67 -6.95 11.25
C ALA A 117 -20.05 -8.41 11.49
N LEU A 118 -19.83 -9.29 10.50
CA LEU A 118 -20.06 -10.73 10.65
C LEU A 118 -19.17 -11.37 11.73
N ARG A 119 -17.96 -10.85 11.93
CA ARG A 119 -17.01 -11.37 12.93
C ARG A 119 -17.32 -10.88 14.35
N THR A 120 -17.85 -9.67 14.50
CA THR A 120 -17.89 -8.97 15.80
C THR A 120 -19.28 -8.64 16.30
N CYS A 121 -20.26 -8.48 15.41
CA CYS A 121 -21.62 -8.12 15.79
C CYS A 121 -22.45 -9.36 16.12
N ARG A 122 -23.08 -9.35 17.30
CA ARG A 122 -24.00 -10.42 17.72
C ARG A 122 -25.35 -10.34 17.00
N PHE A 123 -25.75 -9.14 16.59
CA PHE A 123 -27.01 -8.85 15.90
C PHE A 123 -26.70 -8.08 14.62
N TYR A 124 -27.71 -7.93 13.75
CA TYR A 124 -27.60 -7.06 12.59
C TYR A 124 -27.08 -5.66 13.01
N PRO A 125 -25.97 -5.18 12.43
CA PRO A 125 -25.30 -3.97 12.91
C PRO A 125 -26.12 -2.74 12.56
N SER A 126 -26.28 -1.83 13.51
CA SER A 126 -26.83 -0.49 13.29
C SER A 126 -25.94 0.37 12.37
N THR A 127 -26.47 1.47 11.84
CA THR A 127 -25.69 2.42 11.03
C THR A 127 -24.49 3.00 11.80
N ALA A 128 -24.65 3.25 13.11
CA ALA A 128 -23.58 3.74 13.97
C ALA A 128 -22.46 2.70 14.13
N GLU A 129 -22.79 1.43 14.33
CA GLU A 129 -21.81 0.33 14.39
C GLU A 129 -21.08 0.17 13.05
N CYS A 130 -21.79 0.25 11.92
CA CYS A 130 -21.16 0.25 10.60
C CYS A 130 -20.17 1.41 10.40
N ILE A 131 -20.53 2.63 10.81
CA ILE A 131 -19.63 3.79 10.75
C ILE A 131 -18.41 3.57 11.64
N ALA A 132 -18.61 3.06 12.87
CA ALA A 132 -17.51 2.76 13.78
C ALA A 132 -16.55 1.71 13.19
N ILE A 133 -17.08 0.65 12.56
CA ILE A 133 -16.25 -0.33 11.84
C ILE A 133 -15.49 0.34 10.69
N LEU A 134 -16.19 1.09 9.83
CA LEU A 134 -15.59 1.78 8.68
C LEU A 134 -14.50 2.79 9.08
N SER A 135 -14.60 3.41 10.25
CA SER A 135 -13.58 4.34 10.74
C SER A 135 -12.22 3.69 10.97
N ARG A 136 -12.19 2.35 11.13
CA ARG A 136 -10.97 1.56 11.29
C ARG A 136 -10.40 1.05 9.97
N TRP A 137 -11.11 1.25 8.86
CA TRP A 137 -10.64 0.80 7.56
C TRP A 137 -9.48 1.67 7.09
N GLU A 138 -8.39 1.01 6.71
CA GLU A 138 -7.25 1.64 6.05
C GLU A 138 -7.08 1.05 4.66
N ARG A 139 -6.78 1.92 3.68
CA ARG A 139 -6.42 1.50 2.33
C ARG A 139 -5.10 0.73 2.37
N SER A 140 -5.10 -0.51 1.89
CA SER A 140 -3.93 -1.40 1.89
C SER A 140 -3.67 -2.07 0.53
N ASP A 141 -4.08 -1.43 -0.56
CA ASP A 141 -3.90 -1.96 -1.91
C ASP A 141 -2.45 -1.87 -2.41
N GLU A 142 -2.20 -2.46 -3.58
CA GLU A 142 -0.88 -2.50 -4.21
C GLU A 142 -0.25 -1.11 -4.33
N ALA A 143 -1.04 -0.11 -4.72
CA ALA A 143 -0.54 1.25 -4.88
C ALA A 143 -0.04 1.84 -3.54
N VAL A 144 -0.73 1.56 -2.43
CA VAL A 144 -0.25 1.96 -1.09
C VAL A 144 1.04 1.21 -0.75
N ARG A 145 1.11 -0.09 -1.02
CA ARG A 145 2.31 -0.90 -0.72
C ARG A 145 3.52 -0.41 -1.50
N VAL A 146 3.41 -0.27 -2.83
CA VAL A 146 4.47 0.24 -3.70
C VAL A 146 4.95 1.61 -3.26
N ARG A 147 4.03 2.53 -2.93
CA ARG A 147 4.41 3.86 -2.43
C ARG A 147 5.13 3.79 -1.09
N ARG A 148 4.69 2.93 -0.17
CA ARG A 148 5.34 2.73 1.14
C ARG A 148 6.74 2.17 0.97
N GLU A 149 6.92 1.16 0.12
CA GLU A 149 8.22 0.56 -0.19
C GLU A 149 9.17 1.57 -0.83
N ALA A 150 8.69 2.33 -1.83
CA ALA A 150 9.48 3.40 -2.44
C ALA A 150 9.88 4.48 -1.43
N SER A 151 8.95 4.88 -0.54
CA SER A 151 9.23 5.85 0.52
C SER A 151 10.29 5.35 1.51
N ALA A 152 10.22 4.07 1.88
CA ALA A 152 11.20 3.44 2.75
C ALA A 152 12.57 3.39 2.07
N ALA A 153 12.64 2.94 0.82
CA ALA A 153 13.88 2.88 0.04
C ALA A 153 14.55 4.25 -0.08
N VAL A 154 13.78 5.30 -0.38
CA VAL A 154 14.29 6.69 -0.44
C VAL A 154 14.84 7.14 0.90
N ARG A 155 14.14 6.85 2.01
CA ARG A 155 14.59 7.21 3.35
C ARG A 155 15.88 6.49 3.72
N HIS A 156 15.94 5.19 3.48
CA HIS A 156 17.13 4.37 3.75
C HIS A 156 18.35 4.85 2.96
N GLU A 157 18.19 5.13 1.66
CA GLU A 157 19.29 5.62 0.83
C GLU A 157 19.77 7.01 1.27
N ARG A 158 18.85 7.93 1.58
CA ARG A 158 19.21 9.26 2.09
C ARG A 158 19.97 9.19 3.41
N GLN A 159 19.52 8.31 4.31
CA GLN A 159 20.18 8.08 5.59
C GLN A 159 21.57 7.46 5.39
N ALA A 160 21.70 6.46 4.51
CA ALA A 160 22.98 5.83 4.22
C ALA A 160 24.00 6.81 3.62
N ARG A 161 23.59 7.67 2.68
CA ARG A 161 24.43 8.74 2.12
C ARG A 161 24.86 9.75 3.18
N PHE A 162 23.96 10.10 4.09
CA PHE A 162 24.26 10.98 5.20
C PHE A 162 25.28 10.35 6.15
N ASP A 163 25.05 9.12 6.58
CA ASP A 163 25.92 8.42 7.53
C ASP A 163 27.32 8.20 6.93
N GLU A 164 27.40 7.85 5.65
CA GLU A 164 28.65 7.73 4.89
C GLU A 164 29.42 9.06 4.83
N MET A 165 28.74 10.16 4.50
CA MET A 165 29.35 11.49 4.51
C MET A 165 29.84 11.90 5.90
N MET A 166 29.04 11.64 6.95
CA MET A 166 29.45 11.93 8.33
C MET A 166 30.66 11.09 8.76
N ALA A 167 30.73 9.82 8.34
CA ALA A 167 31.89 8.97 8.60
C ALA A 167 33.15 9.49 7.90
N ARG A 168 33.05 9.89 6.62
CA ARG A 168 34.17 10.51 5.88
C ARG A 168 34.63 11.82 6.51
N LEU A 169 33.68 12.69 6.93
CA LEU A 169 33.99 13.92 7.65
C LEU A 169 34.71 13.65 8.98
N ALA A 170 34.28 12.63 9.72
CA ALA A 170 34.93 12.22 10.97
C ALA A 170 36.35 11.67 10.75
N ALA A 171 36.59 11.02 9.61
CA ALA A 171 37.91 10.53 9.20
C ALA A 171 38.82 11.62 8.60
N GLY A 172 38.29 12.80 8.29
CA GLY A 172 39.04 13.86 7.61
C GLY A 172 39.26 13.63 6.11
N GLU A 173 38.51 12.70 5.50
CA GLU A 173 38.65 12.26 4.10
C GLU A 173 37.81 13.09 3.10
N VAL A 174 37.46 14.32 3.48
CA VAL A 174 36.56 15.19 2.69
C VAL A 174 37.27 16.50 2.42
N GLU A 175 37.41 16.84 1.14
CA GLU A 175 38.02 18.09 0.71
C GLU A 175 37.09 19.29 0.94
N GLN A 176 37.68 20.48 1.08
CA GLN A 176 36.92 21.71 1.34
C GLN A 176 35.89 22.01 0.25
N ALA A 177 36.20 21.72 -1.01
CA ALA A 177 35.27 21.90 -2.12
C ALA A 177 34.02 21.02 -1.98
N GLU A 178 34.17 19.80 -1.44
CA GLU A 178 33.05 18.90 -1.18
C GLU A 178 32.21 19.41 0.00
N ILE A 179 32.85 19.87 1.09
CA ILE A 179 32.18 20.49 2.25
C ILE A 179 31.30 21.66 1.81
N ASP A 180 31.82 22.54 0.94
CA ASP A 180 31.11 23.73 0.47
C ASP A 180 29.84 23.39 -0.36
N THR A 181 29.74 22.18 -0.90
CA THR A 181 28.55 21.72 -1.67
C THR A 181 27.50 21.00 -0.81
N LEU A 182 27.80 20.71 0.45
CA LEU A 182 26.89 19.96 1.31
C LEU A 182 25.63 20.75 1.67
N PRO A 183 24.48 20.06 1.86
CA PRO A 183 23.28 20.71 2.38
C PRO A 183 23.55 21.39 3.73
N VAL A 184 23.00 22.59 3.93
CA VAL A 184 23.15 23.37 5.17
C VAL A 184 22.74 22.58 6.41
N SER A 185 21.73 21.71 6.31
CA SER A 185 21.31 20.84 7.40
C SER A 185 22.40 19.85 7.81
N TRP A 186 23.16 19.32 6.85
CA TRP A 186 24.26 18.39 7.13
C TRP A 186 25.45 19.11 7.76
N LEU A 187 25.78 20.31 7.28
CA LEU A 187 26.84 21.15 7.85
C LEU A 187 26.59 21.47 9.32
N LYS A 188 25.36 21.86 9.68
CA LYS A 188 24.96 22.13 11.07
C LYS A 188 25.08 20.88 11.96
N ILE A 189 24.70 19.71 11.44
CA ILE A 189 24.83 18.46 12.21
C ILE A 189 26.30 18.10 12.39
N ALA A 190 27.13 18.23 11.35
CA ALA A 190 28.56 17.98 11.42
C ALA A 190 29.29 18.94 12.36
N GLU A 191 28.88 20.22 12.43
CA GLU A 191 29.35 21.18 13.43
C GLU A 191 28.96 20.74 14.85
N THR A 192 27.70 20.37 15.05
CA THR A 192 27.20 19.90 16.36
C THR A 192 27.95 18.65 16.83
N ARG A 193 28.31 17.75 15.90
CA ARG A 193 29.11 16.55 16.16
C ARG A 193 30.63 16.83 16.21
N SER A 194 31.04 18.09 16.14
CA SER A 194 32.44 18.52 16.16
C SER A 194 33.33 17.96 15.04
N HIS A 195 32.74 17.57 13.91
CA HIS A 195 33.50 17.23 12.68
C HIS A 195 33.90 18.49 11.90
N LEU A 196 33.04 19.51 11.90
CA LEU A 196 33.29 20.80 11.24
C LEU A 196 33.35 21.95 12.26
N ARG A 197 34.04 23.02 11.89
CA ARG A 197 34.02 24.31 12.59
C ARG A 197 33.40 25.36 11.67
N ARG A 198 32.52 26.17 12.22
CA ARG A 198 32.05 27.37 11.54
C ARG A 198 33.03 28.52 11.81
N GLU A 199 33.53 29.13 10.75
CA GLU A 199 34.38 30.32 10.79
C GLU A 199 33.55 31.60 10.98
N GLU A 200 34.20 32.70 11.33
CA GLU A 200 33.54 34.01 11.52
C GLU A 200 32.81 34.49 10.26
N ASP A 201 33.36 34.18 9.08
CA ASP A 201 32.77 34.47 7.77
C ASP A 201 31.56 33.57 7.44
N GLY A 202 31.23 32.61 8.30
CA GLY A 202 30.11 31.68 8.14
C GLY A 202 30.43 30.43 7.31
N ARG A 203 31.65 30.30 6.79
CA ARG A 203 32.14 29.10 6.09
C ARG A 203 32.38 27.95 7.08
N TYR A 204 32.23 26.72 6.63
CA TYR A 204 32.56 25.52 7.43
C TYR A 204 33.91 24.95 7.00
N THR A 205 34.79 24.66 7.95
CA THR A 205 36.10 24.04 7.73
C THR A 205 36.21 22.74 8.52
N SER A 206 36.99 21.77 8.03
CA SER A 206 37.23 20.51 8.76
C SER A 206 38.00 20.76 10.05
N ARG A 207 37.55 20.14 11.16
CA ARG A 207 38.29 20.12 12.44
C ARG A 207 39.34 19.02 12.49
N VAL A 208 39.12 17.95 11.74
CA VAL A 208 40.03 16.82 11.66
C VAL A 208 41.13 17.22 10.69
N ARG A 209 42.37 17.34 11.19
CA ARG A 209 43.54 17.49 10.33
C ARG A 209 43.75 16.17 9.59
N ALA A 210 43.67 16.22 8.26
CA ALA A 210 44.23 15.19 7.40
C ALA A 210 45.75 15.18 7.51
#